data_AF-A0A935UNT0-F1
#
_entry.id   AF-A0A935UNT0-F1
#
_cell.length_a   1.000
_cell.length_b   1.000
_cell.length_c   1.000
_cell.angle_alpha   90.00
_cell.angle_beta   90.00
_cell.angle_gamma   90.00
#
_symmetry.space_group_name_H-M   'P 1'
#
loop_
_entity.id
_entity.type
_entity.pdbx_description
1 polymer ?
#
loop_
_entity_poly.entity_id
_entity_poly.type
_entity_poly.pdbx_seq_one_letter_code
_entity_poly.pdbx_strand_id
1 'polypeptide(L)'
;YIRIHEVSRDKDASGGIGYEAWIYIVWDPKLSEYALMWLDNTAATDFSSEGVGHAKPDGDRIPFIYSFADGSGIRTTFAYDRTTDTWAWTIHNLDKSGSASPFANVVLVRKD
;
A
#
# COMPACT_ATOMS: atom_id res chain seq x y z
N TYR A 1 7.36 -10.86 9.12
CA TYR A 1 6.39 -10.03 8.39
C TYR A 1 6.25 -8.70 9.10
N ILE A 2 5.86 -7.66 8.39
CA ILE A 2 5.47 -6.36 8.95
C ILE A 2 3.95 -6.32 8.98
N ARG A 3 3.38 -5.75 10.05
CA ARG A 3 1.96 -5.45 10.16
C ARG A 3 1.77 -3.97 10.44
N ILE A 4 0.96 -3.31 9.63
CA ILE A 4 0.56 -1.92 9.81
C ILE A 4 -0.94 -1.93 10.16
N HIS A 5 -1.30 -1.13 11.16
CA HIS A 5 -2.68 -0.80 11.48
C HIS A 5 -2.88 0.67 11.15
N GLU A 6 -3.66 0.95 10.11
CA GLU A 6 -3.99 2.31 9.71
C GLU A 6 -5.40 2.64 10.17
N VAL A 7 -5.54 3.78 10.85
CA VAL A 7 -6.83 4.31 11.29
C VAL A 7 -6.88 5.76 10.86
N SER A 8 -7.84 6.12 10.02
CA SER A 8 -8.00 7.49 9.59
C SER A 8 -8.42 8.40 10.74
N ARG A 9 -7.97 9.65 10.63
CA ARG A 9 -8.38 10.76 11.50
C ARG A 9 -9.82 11.18 11.20
N ASP A 10 -10.23 11.01 9.95
CA ASP A 10 -11.56 11.35 9.47
C ASP A 10 -12.61 10.40 10.06
N LYS A 11 -13.81 10.94 10.24
CA LYS A 11 -14.94 10.23 10.80
C LYS A 11 -15.98 9.95 9.71
N ASP A 12 -16.68 8.83 9.85
CA ASP A 12 -17.86 8.55 9.03
C ASP A 12 -19.05 9.45 9.44
N ALA A 13 -20.17 9.33 8.72
CA ALA A 13 -21.38 10.11 8.97
C ALA A 13 -22.01 9.88 10.37
N SER A 14 -21.67 8.78 11.04
CA SER A 14 -22.11 8.44 12.39
C SER A 14 -21.14 8.88 13.49
N GLY A 15 -19.99 9.46 13.11
CA GLY A 15 -18.89 9.81 14.04
C GLY A 15 -17.94 8.65 14.34
N GLY A 16 -18.10 7.51 13.66
CA GLY A 16 -17.22 6.34 13.72
C GLY A 16 -15.92 6.51 12.93
N ILE A 17 -15.10 5.47 12.85
CA ILE A 17 -13.86 5.49 12.07
C ILE A 17 -14.19 5.55 10.58
N GLY A 18 -13.73 6.60 9.88
CA GLY A 18 -14.00 6.77 8.45
C GLY A 18 -13.28 5.74 7.57
N TYR A 19 -12.05 5.39 7.93
CA TYR A 19 -11.24 4.38 7.23
C TYR A 19 -10.37 3.62 8.22
N GLU A 20 -10.28 2.30 8.05
CA GLU A 20 -9.42 1.43 8.84
C GLU A 20 -8.86 0.32 7.94
N ALA A 21 -7.57 0.03 8.10
CA ALA A 21 -6.90 -1.04 7.37
C ALA A 21 -5.90 -1.84 8.21
N TRP A 22 -5.81 -3.13 7.92
CA TRP A 22 -4.75 -4.03 8.35
C TRP A 22 -3.92 -4.45 7.16
N ILE A 23 -2.62 -4.14 7.20
CA ILE A 23 -1.73 -4.32 6.05
C ILE A 23 -0.58 -5.22 6.46
N TYR A 24 -0.38 -6.30 5.72
CA TYR A 24 0.64 -7.29 5.98
C TYR A 24 1.65 -7.29 4.84
N ILE A 25 2.93 -7.13 5.17
CA ILE A 25 4.03 -7.22 4.21
C ILE A 25 4.92 -8.39 4.60
N VAL A 26 5.14 -9.30 3.65
CA VAL A 26 5.96 -10.51 3.82
C VAL A 26 7.04 -10.56 2.75
N TRP A 27 8.16 -11.20 3.05
CA TRP A 27 9.18 -11.55 2.06
C TRP A 27 8.92 -12.98 1.58
N ASP A 28 8.81 -13.17 0.27
CA ASP A 28 8.82 -14.48 -0.38
C ASP A 28 10.23 -14.80 -0.87
N PRO A 29 10.96 -15.72 -0.20
CA PRO A 29 12.31 -16.08 -0.62
C PRO A 29 12.36 -16.87 -1.93
N LYS A 30 11.27 -17.54 -2.34
CA LYS A 30 11.24 -18.31 -3.59
C LYS A 30 11.19 -17.40 -4.81
N LEU A 31 10.42 -16.32 -4.69
CA LEU A 31 10.26 -15.31 -5.76
C LEU A 31 11.24 -14.14 -5.62
N SER A 32 11.91 -14.03 -4.46
CA SER A 32 12.81 -12.92 -4.11
C SER A 32 12.11 -11.57 -4.24
N GLU A 33 10.92 -11.48 -3.65
CA GLU A 33 10.08 -10.30 -3.68
C GLU A 33 9.28 -10.16 -2.37
N TYR A 34 8.70 -8.99 -2.18
CA TYR A 34 7.70 -8.78 -1.14
C TYR A 34 6.31 -9.08 -1.68
N ALA A 35 5.46 -9.67 -0.83
CA ALA A 35 4.03 -9.71 -1.03
C ALA A 35 3.32 -8.83 0.02
N LEU A 36 2.24 -8.17 -0.38
CA LEU A 36 1.44 -7.29 0.43
C LEU A 36 -0.02 -7.72 0.36
N MET A 37 -0.64 -7.92 1.51
CA MET A 37 -2.09 -8.05 1.63
C MET A 37 -2.62 -6.85 2.40
N TRP A 38 -3.45 -6.06 1.73
CA TRP A 38 -4.17 -4.93 2.30
C TRP A 38 -5.55 -5.44 2.68
N LEU A 39 -6.11 -5.06 3.83
CA LEU A 39 -7.49 -5.38 4.18
C LEU A 39 -8.10 -4.14 4.80
N ASP A 40 -9.03 -3.50 4.11
CA ASP A 40 -9.70 -2.30 4.60
C ASP A 40 -11.22 -2.40 4.69
N ASN A 41 -11.85 -1.38 5.26
CA ASN A 41 -13.29 -1.31 5.49
C ASN A 41 -14.08 -0.78 4.28
N THR A 42 -13.46 -0.62 3.11
CA THR A 42 -14.09 -0.04 1.91
C THR A 42 -14.50 -1.09 0.89
N ALA A 43 -13.75 -2.20 0.78
CA ALA A 43 -14.04 -3.27 -0.16
C ALA A 43 -13.50 -4.63 0.32
N ALA A 44 -14.02 -5.71 -0.27
CA ALA A 44 -13.52 -7.08 -0.04
C ALA A 44 -12.67 -7.61 -1.22
N THR A 45 -12.12 -6.70 -2.04
CA THR A 45 -11.37 -7.01 -3.26
C THR A 45 -10.08 -7.76 -2.98
N ASP A 46 -9.55 -7.65 -1.77
CA ASP A 46 -8.21 -8.13 -1.44
C ASP A 46 -8.11 -9.65 -1.25
N PHE A 47 -9.25 -10.36 -1.27
CA PHE A 47 -9.31 -11.83 -1.18
C PHE A 47 -9.20 -12.54 -2.54
N SER A 48 -9.21 -11.81 -3.66
CA SER A 48 -8.93 -12.39 -4.97
C SER A 48 -7.41 -12.48 -5.20
N SER A 49 -6.97 -13.23 -6.21
CA SER A 49 -5.54 -13.33 -6.55
C SER A 49 -4.92 -11.96 -6.89
N GLU A 50 -5.71 -11.06 -7.47
CA GLU A 50 -5.34 -9.69 -7.81
C GLU A 50 -5.22 -8.79 -6.58
N GLY A 51 -5.79 -9.21 -5.44
CA GLY A 51 -5.77 -8.51 -4.16
C GLY A 51 -4.43 -8.55 -3.41
N VAL A 52 -3.51 -9.43 -3.82
CA VAL A 52 -2.16 -9.49 -3.27
C VAL A 52 -1.21 -8.70 -4.14
N GLY A 53 -0.58 -7.68 -3.56
CA GLY A 53 0.41 -6.86 -4.24
C GLY A 53 1.78 -7.52 -4.20
N HIS A 54 2.51 -7.51 -5.30
CA HIS A 54 3.87 -8.06 -5.39
C HIS A 54 4.87 -6.99 -5.79
N ALA A 55 6.07 -7.00 -5.17
CA ALA A 55 7.12 -6.03 -5.46
C ALA A 55 8.51 -6.56 -5.21
N LYS A 56 9.41 -6.38 -6.18
CA LYS A 56 10.84 -6.47 -5.91
C LYS A 56 11.35 -5.13 -5.36
N PRO A 57 12.21 -5.14 -4.34
CA PRO A 57 12.85 -3.91 -3.88
C PRO A 57 13.74 -3.32 -4.98
N ASP A 58 13.75 -2.00 -5.07
CA ASP A 58 14.61 -1.20 -5.96
C ASP A 58 15.34 -0.16 -5.10
N GLY A 59 16.56 -0.50 -4.68
CA GLY A 59 17.32 0.28 -3.71
C GLY A 59 16.55 0.45 -2.39
N ASP A 60 16.30 1.69 -2.01
CA ASP A 60 15.56 2.04 -0.79
C ASP A 60 14.04 2.13 -1.05
N ARG A 61 13.52 1.51 -2.12
CA ARG A 61 12.10 1.55 -2.51
C ARG A 61 11.49 0.16 -2.66
N ILE A 62 10.19 0.05 -2.40
CA ILE A 62 9.39 -1.15 -2.62
C ILE A 62 8.09 -0.75 -3.35
N PRO A 63 8.03 -0.83 -4.69
CA PRO A 63 6.89 -0.40 -5.49
C PRO A 63 5.91 -1.56 -5.77
N PHE A 64 4.95 -1.77 -4.89
CA PHE A 64 3.84 -2.70 -5.10
C PHE A 64 2.92 -2.21 -6.22
N ILE A 65 2.54 -3.12 -7.11
CA ILE A 65 1.59 -2.87 -8.19
C ILE A 65 0.45 -3.89 -8.06
N TYR A 66 -0.78 -3.37 -8.05
CA TYR A 66 -2.02 -4.13 -8.16
C TYR A 66 -2.58 -3.87 -9.54
N SER A 67 -2.80 -4.93 -10.31
CA SER A 67 -3.35 -4.85 -11.65
C SER A 67 -4.75 -5.43 -11.65
N PHE A 68 -5.73 -4.63 -12.05
CA PHE A 68 -7.12 -5.07 -12.15
C PHE A 68 -7.41 -5.64 -13.54
N ALA A 69 -8.44 -6.49 -13.62
CA ALA A 69 -8.81 -7.19 -14.86
C ALA A 69 -9.16 -6.24 -16.02
N ASP A 70 -9.57 -5.00 -15.73
CA ASP A 70 -9.92 -4.01 -16.74
C ASP A 70 -8.72 -3.19 -17.25
N GLY A 71 -7.50 -3.52 -16.79
CA GLY A 71 -6.24 -2.90 -17.17
C GLY A 71 -5.85 -1.68 -16.32
N SER A 72 -6.71 -1.22 -15.40
CA SER A 72 -6.35 -0.22 -14.41
C SER A 72 -5.60 -0.85 -13.23
N GLY A 73 -5.18 -0.03 -12.26
CA GLY A 73 -4.47 -0.57 -11.11
C GLY A 73 -4.19 0.45 -10.02
N ILE A 74 -3.41 0.01 -9.03
CA ILE A 74 -2.91 0.86 -7.95
C ILE A 74 -1.42 0.60 -7.82
N ARG A 75 -0.64 1.67 -7.64
CA ARG A 75 0.77 1.59 -7.26
C ARG A 75 0.96 2.14 -5.86
N THR A 76 1.38 1.26 -4.96
CA THR A 76 1.77 1.62 -3.60
C THR A 76 3.29 1.53 -3.47
N THR A 77 3.96 2.65 -3.20
CA THR A 77 5.42 2.68 -3.03
C THR A 77 5.80 3.09 -1.63
N PHE A 78 6.52 2.21 -0.94
CA PHE A 78 7.29 2.55 0.25
C PHE A 78 8.70 2.98 -0.17
N ALA A 79 9.16 4.14 0.29
CA ALA A 79 10.49 4.65 -0.01
C ALA A 79 11.14 5.14 1.28
N TYR A 80 12.32 4.62 1.62
CA TYR A 80 13.06 5.02 2.79
C TYR A 80 14.00 6.18 2.47
N ASP A 81 13.93 7.23 3.29
CA ASP A 81 14.87 8.34 3.28
C ASP A 81 15.87 8.15 4.42
N ARG A 82 17.12 7.83 4.05
CA ARG A 82 18.23 7.64 4.99
C ARG A 82 18.66 8.91 5.69
N THR A 83 18.39 10.08 5.11
CA THR A 83 18.84 11.38 5.65
C THR A 83 18.00 11.80 6.84
N THR A 84 16.71 11.47 6.81
CA THR A 84 15.73 11.83 7.85
C THR A 84 15.30 10.65 8.71
N ASP A 85 15.74 9.41 8.39
CA ASP A 85 15.27 8.16 9.01
C ASP A 85 13.74 8.01 8.95
N THR A 86 13.16 8.29 7.78
CA THR A 86 11.71 8.23 7.56
C THR A 86 11.33 7.39 6.36
N TRP A 87 10.12 6.86 6.35
CA TRP A 87 9.54 6.23 5.17
C TRP A 87 8.47 7.12 4.55
N ALA A 88 8.55 7.37 3.26
CA ALA A 88 7.42 7.85 2.47
C ALA A 88 6.59 6.67 1.98
N TRP A 89 5.29 6.78 2.10
CA TRP A 89 4.32 5.82 1.59
C TRP A 89 3.35 6.55 0.67
N THR A 90 3.50 6.30 -0.63
CA THR A 90 2.69 6.94 -1.66
C THR A 90 1.79 5.93 -2.34
N ILE A 91 0.59 6.36 -2.69
CA ILE A 91 -0.38 5.56 -3.43
C ILE A 91 -0.82 6.36 -4.65
N HIS A 92 -0.79 5.72 -5.81
CA HIS A 92 -1.28 6.28 -7.06
C HIS A 92 -2.28 5.34 -7.70
N ASN A 93 -3.36 5.89 -8.23
CA ASN A 93 -4.23 5.17 -9.16
C ASN A 93 -3.56 5.13 -10.53
N LEU A 94 -3.58 3.97 -11.16
CA LEU A 94 -3.13 3.75 -12.53
C LEU A 94 -4.35 3.61 -13.42
N ASP A 95 -4.43 4.43 -14.46
CA ASP A 95 -5.44 4.22 -15.50
C ASP A 95 -5.03 3.09 -16.47
N LYS A 96 -5.91 2.79 -17.43
CA LYS A 96 -5.69 1.73 -18.43
C LYS A 96 -4.53 1.99 -19.38
N SER A 97 -4.02 3.22 -19.45
CA SER A 97 -2.82 3.60 -20.20
C SER A 97 -1.54 3.49 -19.37
N GLY A 98 -1.65 3.20 -18.08
CA GLY A 98 -0.55 3.21 -17.11
C GLY A 98 -0.24 4.60 -16.54
N SER A 99 -1.06 5.61 -16.84
CA SER A 99 -0.86 6.96 -16.29
C SER A 99 -1.23 6.99 -14.81
N ALA A 100 -0.35 7.58 -14.00
CA ALA A 100 -0.50 7.64 -12.56
C ALA A 100 -1.14 8.96 -12.10
N SER A 101 -2.13 8.88 -11.23
CA SER A 101 -2.68 10.03 -10.50
C SER A 101 -2.53 9.83 -8.99
N PRO A 102 -2.23 10.89 -8.21
CA PRO A 102 -2.02 10.75 -6.78
C PRO A 102 -3.32 10.36 -6.07
N PHE A 103 -3.22 9.43 -5.12
CA PHE A 103 -4.31 9.03 -4.23
C PHE A 103 -3.99 9.38 -2.78
N ALA A 104 -2.83 8.94 -2.27
CA ALA A 104 -2.41 9.21 -0.90
C ALA A 104 -0.90 9.42 -0.79
N ASN A 105 -0.49 10.18 0.24
CA ASN A 105 0.91 10.43 0.57
C ASN A 105 1.07 10.54 2.09
N VAL A 106 1.78 9.59 2.67
CA VAL A 106 1.98 9.45 4.12
C VAL A 106 3.48 9.43 4.42
N VAL A 107 3.88 10.10 5.50
CA VAL A 107 5.23 10.00 6.06
C VAL A 107 5.14 9.19 7.36
N LEU A 108 5.87 8.08 7.40
CA LEU A 108 6.03 7.22 8.55
C LEU A 108 7.35 7.57 9.23
N VAL A 109 7.25 8.01 10.47
CA VAL A 109 8.40 8.29 11.33
C VAL A 109 8.52 7.20 12.38
N ARG A 110 9.74 6.85 12.76
CA ARG A 110 9.97 5.96 13.91
C ARG A 110 9.41 6.64 15.15
N LYS A 111 8.68 5.89 15.97
CA LYS A 111 8.27 6.36 17.29
C LYS A 111 9.42 6.13 18.27
N ASP A 112 9.80 7.19 18.98
CA ASP A 112 10.79 7.15 20.07
C ASP A 112 10.34 6.24 21.23
#